data_AF-A0AAW9K9P8-F1
#
_entry.id   AF-A0AAW9K9P8-F1
#
_cell.length_a   1.000
_cell.length_b   1.000
_cell.length_c   1.000
_cell.angle_alpha   90.00
_cell.angle_beta   90.00
_cell.angle_gamma   90.00
#
_symmetry.space_group_name_H-M   'P 1'
#
loop_
_entity.id
_entity.type
_entity.pdbx_description
1 polymer ?
#
loop_
_entity_poly.entity_id
_entity_poly.type
_entity_poly.pdbx_seq_one_letter_code
_entity_poly.pdbx_strand_id
1 'polypeptide(L)'
;DLEIRGAGNMMGSSQHGHMAAIGYDLYCRMLEDTIKIIKGEIEKEPIETTVDIKVDAYIPGTYIEDEIQKIEVYKKIAAIDGLEDYMDIKSELEDRYSEVPEPVYNLMDIAYIKSRAKILSIEEIKETRKEVKFI
;
A
#
# COMPACT_ATOMS: atom_id res chain seq x y z
N ASP A 1 -43.65 5.86 -29.44
CA ASP A 1 -43.02 7.16 -29.73
C ASP A 1 -42.32 7.62 -28.44
N LEU A 2 -41.07 8.08 -28.55
CA LEU A 2 -39.98 8.04 -27.56
C LEU A 2 -39.27 6.68 -27.37
N GLU A 3 -38.88 6.06 -28.48
CA GLU A 3 -37.53 5.47 -28.53
C GLU A 3 -36.52 6.61 -28.83
N ILE A 4 -35.25 6.40 -28.45
CA ILE A 4 -34.05 7.19 -28.82
C ILE A 4 -33.63 8.30 -27.83
N ARG A 5 -32.92 7.88 -26.77
CA ARG A 5 -31.62 8.39 -26.24
C ARG A 5 -31.45 7.85 -24.81
N GLY A 6 -30.59 6.88 -24.48
CA GLY A 6 -29.37 6.44 -25.16
C GLY A 6 -28.16 7.28 -24.72
N ALA A 7 -27.81 7.25 -23.42
CA ALA A 7 -26.44 7.43 -22.91
C ALA A 7 -26.38 7.28 -21.37
N GLY A 8 -25.67 6.26 -20.88
CA GLY A 8 -24.90 6.40 -19.65
C GLY A 8 -25.50 5.88 -18.33
N ASN A 9 -26.04 4.67 -18.29
CA ASN A 9 -26.02 3.90 -17.03
C ASN A 9 -24.62 3.28 -16.87
N MET A 10 -23.60 4.11 -16.59
CA MET A 10 -22.24 3.67 -16.27
C MET A 10 -22.04 3.77 -14.76
N MET A 11 -21.64 2.66 -14.13
CA MET A 11 -21.32 2.49 -12.70
C MET A 11 -22.49 2.26 -11.73
N GLY A 12 -23.13 1.08 -11.78
CA GLY A 12 -24.11 0.68 -10.75
C GLY A 12 -24.04 -0.78 -10.28
N SER A 13 -23.53 -1.70 -11.08
CA SER A 13 -23.64 -3.14 -10.81
C SER A 13 -22.32 -3.84 -10.47
N SER A 14 -21.16 -3.24 -10.76
CA SER A 14 -19.85 -3.88 -10.55
C SER A 14 -19.24 -3.71 -9.14
N GLN A 15 -19.76 -2.82 -8.29
CA GLN A 15 -19.19 -2.59 -6.94
C GLN A 15 -19.71 -3.56 -5.87
N HIS A 16 -20.90 -4.15 -6.05
CA HIS A 16 -21.47 -5.06 -5.06
C HIS A 16 -20.67 -6.38 -4.94
N GLY A 17 -20.18 -6.92 -6.07
CA GLY A 17 -19.29 -8.09 -6.06
C GLY A 17 -17.90 -7.78 -5.49
N HIS A 18 -17.42 -6.54 -5.66
CA HIS A 18 -16.13 -6.11 -5.14
C HIS A 18 -16.15 -5.95 -3.61
N MET A 19 -17.23 -5.42 -3.03
CA MET A 19 -17.39 -5.36 -1.57
C MET A 19 -17.47 -6.75 -0.93
N ALA A 20 -18.13 -7.72 -1.59
CA ALA A 20 -18.18 -9.10 -1.11
C ALA A 20 -16.80 -9.80 -1.16
N ALA A 21 -16.00 -9.53 -2.20
CA ALA A 21 -14.65 -10.06 -2.33
C ALA A 21 -13.71 -9.54 -1.22
N ILE A 22 -13.76 -8.23 -0.92
CA ILE A 22 -12.95 -7.62 0.15
C ILE A 22 -13.27 -8.25 1.51
N GLY A 23 -14.55 -8.54 1.79
CA GLY A 23 -14.96 -9.18 3.05
C GLY A 23 -14.46 -10.62 3.20
N TYR A 24 -14.43 -11.38 2.09
CA TYR A 24 -13.88 -12.73 2.08
C TYR A 24 -12.36 -12.75 2.27
N ASP A 25 -11.63 -11.87 1.57
CA ASP A 25 -10.18 -11.77 1.70
C ASP A 25 -9.75 -11.37 3.12
N LEU A 26 -10.48 -10.43 3.74
CA LEU A 26 -10.26 -10.05 5.13
C LEU A 26 -10.50 -11.23 6.07
N TYR A 27 -11.58 -11.99 5.87
CA TYR A 27 -11.88 -13.18 6.66
C TYR A 27 -10.77 -14.24 6.57
N CYS A 28 -10.30 -14.54 5.36
CA CYS A 28 -9.19 -15.46 5.16
C CYS A 28 -7.92 -14.99 5.87
N ARG A 29 -7.59 -13.70 5.80
CA ARG A 29 -6.42 -13.13 6.50
C ARG A 29 -6.53 -13.26 8.01
N MET A 30 -7.69 -12.92 8.60
CA MET A 30 -7.93 -13.06 10.04
C MET A 30 -7.81 -14.52 10.51
N LEU A 31 -8.31 -15.47 9.71
CA LEU A 31 -8.16 -16.90 9.99
C LEU A 31 -6.68 -17.34 9.95
N GLU A 32 -5.92 -16.90 8.95
CA GLU A 32 -4.49 -17.21 8.85
C GLU A 32 -3.71 -16.68 10.05
N ASP A 33 -3.95 -15.43 10.45
CA ASP A 33 -3.30 -14.83 11.61
C ASP A 33 -3.68 -15.57 12.91
N THR A 34 -4.94 -15.98 13.05
CA THR A 34 -5.39 -16.83 14.18
C THR A 34 -4.66 -18.18 14.20
N ILE A 35 -4.49 -18.82 13.04
CA ILE A 35 -3.74 -20.09 12.94
C ILE A 35 -2.28 -19.89 13.37
N LYS A 36 -1.63 -18.80 12.96
CA LYS A 36 -0.25 -18.47 13.34
C LYS A 36 -0.12 -18.28 14.85
N ILE A 37 -1.08 -17.62 15.50
CA ILE A 37 -1.12 -17.46 16.96
C ILE A 37 -1.23 -18.82 17.65
N ILE A 38 -2.16 -19.67 17.20
CA ILE A 38 -2.37 -21.01 17.78
C ILE A 38 -1.11 -21.88 17.63
N LYS A 39 -0.39 -21.75 16.51
CA LYS A 39 0.88 -22.44 16.26
C LYS A 39 2.07 -21.84 17.03
N GLY A 40 1.91 -20.68 17.66
CA GLY A 40 2.99 -19.95 18.33
C GLY A 40 3.99 -19.29 17.39
N GLU A 41 3.61 -19.09 16.11
CA GLU A 41 4.45 -18.40 15.11
C GLU A 41 4.47 -16.88 15.33
N ILE A 42 3.39 -16.32 15.89
CA ILE A 42 3.27 -14.92 16.31
C ILE A 42 2.59 -14.84 17.69
N GLU A 43 2.99 -13.87 18.52
CA GLU A 43 2.42 -13.72 19.88
C GLU A 43 1.07 -12.98 19.90
N LYS A 44 0.82 -12.10 18.92
CA LYS A 44 -0.39 -11.29 18.81
C LYS A 44 -0.77 -11.09 17.34
N GLU A 45 -2.02 -10.72 17.09
CA GLU A 45 -2.44 -10.28 15.77
C GLU A 45 -1.60 -9.07 15.33
N PRO A 46 -1.20 -9.01 14.04
CA PRO A 46 -0.48 -7.87 13.52
C PRO A 46 -1.35 -6.62 13.61
N ILE A 47 -0.82 -5.57 14.23
CA ILE A 47 -1.50 -4.27 14.26
C ILE A 47 -1.46 -3.60 12.90
N GLU A 48 -2.46 -2.76 12.63
CA GLU A 48 -2.41 -1.84 11.50
C GLU A 48 -1.63 -0.58 11.89
N THR A 49 -0.48 -0.37 11.25
CA THR A 49 0.29 0.86 11.41
C THR A 49 -0.15 1.92 10.39
N THR A 50 -0.36 3.15 10.85
CA THR A 50 -0.56 4.33 10.01
C THR A 50 0.65 5.27 10.05
N VAL A 51 0.97 5.89 8.91
CA VAL A 51 2.08 6.84 8.79
C VAL A 51 1.54 8.12 8.15
N ASP A 52 1.56 9.22 8.90
CA ASP A 52 1.10 10.55 8.50
C ASP A 52 2.25 11.55 8.71
N ILE A 53 3.07 11.69 7.68
CA ILE A 53 4.21 12.61 7.65
C ILE A 53 4.11 13.53 6.42
N LYS A 54 4.59 14.76 6.55
CA LYS A 54 4.46 15.81 5.53
C LYS A 54 5.65 15.77 4.57
N VAL A 55 5.70 14.71 3.79
CA VAL A 55 6.69 14.54 2.74
C VAL A 55 5.99 14.26 1.41
N ASP A 56 6.54 14.80 0.34
CA ASP A 56 6.06 14.52 -1.01
C ASP A 56 6.44 13.07 -1.36
N ALA A 57 5.44 12.19 -1.35
CA ALA A 57 5.60 10.76 -1.63
C ALA A 57 4.63 10.31 -2.73
N TYR A 58 5.16 10.21 -3.95
CA TYR A 58 4.38 9.82 -5.13
C TYR A 58 5.31 9.39 -6.26
N ILE A 59 4.74 8.68 -7.25
CA ILE A 59 5.43 8.36 -8.50
C ILE A 59 5.11 9.43 -9.54
N PRO A 60 6.09 10.27 -9.96
CA PRO A 60 5.86 11.29 -10.96
C PRO A 60 5.46 10.68 -12.31
N GLY A 61 4.51 11.31 -13.01
CA GLY A 61 4.14 10.88 -14.37
C GLY A 61 5.27 11.01 -15.38
N THR A 62 6.26 11.86 -15.11
CA THR A 62 7.49 12.00 -15.92
C THR A 62 8.49 10.87 -15.69
N TYR A 63 8.33 10.07 -14.63
CA TYR A 63 9.21 8.94 -14.31
C TYR A 63 8.62 7.63 -14.84
N ILE A 64 7.33 7.40 -14.59
CA ILE A 64 6.58 6.28 -15.17
C ILE A 64 5.35 6.87 -15.87
N GLU A 65 5.36 6.87 -17.19
CA GLU A 65 4.26 7.42 -18.00
C GLU A 65 3.08 6.44 -18.11
N ASP A 66 3.37 5.13 -18.23
CA ASP A 66 2.35 4.10 -18.33
C ASP A 66 1.62 3.91 -16.99
N GLU A 67 0.32 4.20 -16.98
CA GLU A 67 -0.50 4.14 -15.77
C GLU A 67 -0.67 2.72 -15.20
N ILE A 68 -0.63 1.69 -16.06
CA ILE A 68 -0.76 0.30 -15.60
C ILE A 68 0.52 -0.12 -14.87
N GLN A 69 1.68 0.20 -15.44
CA GLN A 69 2.98 -0.03 -14.79
C GLN A 69 3.11 0.79 -13.51
N LYS A 70 2.64 2.04 -13.51
CA LYS A 70 2.65 2.88 -12.31
C LYS A 70 1.84 2.26 -11.17
N ILE A 71 0.65 1.74 -11.46
CA ILE A 71 -0.17 1.01 -10.47
C ILE A 71 0.55 -0.25 -9.96
N GLU A 72 1.23 -0.99 -10.84
CA GLU A 72 2.00 -2.16 -10.45
C GLU A 72 3.14 -1.79 -9.49
N VAL A 73 3.88 -0.72 -9.78
CA VAL A 73 4.95 -0.22 -8.92
C VAL A 73 4.40 0.26 -7.58
N TYR A 74 3.27 0.98 -7.55
CA TYR A 74 2.60 1.35 -6.30
C TYR A 74 2.26 0.10 -5.44
N LYS A 75 1.77 -0.97 -6.06
CA LYS A 75 1.47 -2.22 -5.36
C LYS A 75 2.73 -2.90 -4.80
N LYS A 76 3.82 -2.93 -5.57
CA LYS A 76 5.11 -3.47 -5.12
C LYS A 76 5.65 -2.68 -3.93
N ILE A 77 5.66 -1.35 -4.02
CA ILE A 77 6.14 -0.49 -2.93
C ILE A 77 5.27 -0.68 -1.67
N ALA A 78 3.95 -0.74 -1.82
CA ALA A 78 3.04 -0.97 -0.69
C ALA A 78 3.22 -2.35 -0.02
N ALA A 79 3.86 -3.31 -0.71
CA ALA A 79 4.13 -4.65 -0.22
C ALA A 79 5.53 -4.81 0.40
N ILE A 80 6.34 -3.75 0.51
CA ILE A 80 7.64 -3.79 1.19
C ILE A 80 7.45 -4.24 2.64
N ASP A 81 8.02 -5.39 3.00
CA ASP A 81 7.99 -5.95 4.36
C ASP A 81 9.39 -6.03 4.99
N GLY A 82 10.42 -5.58 4.28
CA GLY A 82 11.79 -5.62 4.75
C GLY A 82 12.77 -4.80 3.92
N LEU A 83 14.04 -4.85 4.35
CA LEU A 83 15.12 -4.15 3.65
C LEU A 83 15.47 -4.84 2.33
N GLU A 84 15.28 -6.16 2.25
CA GLU A 84 15.50 -6.95 1.03
C GLU A 84 14.52 -6.50 -0.06
N ASP A 85 13.21 -6.53 0.21
CA ASP A 85 12.17 -6.04 -0.72
C ASP A 85 12.45 -4.60 -1.18
N TYR A 86 12.87 -3.73 -0.26
CA TYR A 86 13.22 -2.35 -0.57
C TYR A 86 14.36 -2.28 -1.59
N MET A 87 15.43 -3.04 -1.37
CA MET A 87 16.61 -3.05 -2.24
C MET A 87 16.31 -3.70 -3.59
N ASP A 88 15.49 -4.74 -3.62
CA ASP A 88 15.08 -5.42 -4.84
C ASP A 88 14.21 -4.50 -5.71
N ILE A 89 13.21 -3.84 -5.11
CA ILE A 89 12.37 -2.86 -5.82
C ILE A 89 13.22 -1.68 -6.29
N LYS A 90 14.13 -1.18 -5.45
CA LYS A 90 15.03 -0.10 -5.84
C LYS A 90 15.84 -0.50 -7.09
N SER A 91 16.45 -1.68 -7.07
CA SER A 91 17.27 -2.17 -8.18
C SER A 91 16.44 -2.37 -9.45
N GLU A 92 15.21 -2.89 -9.32
CA GLU A 92 14.27 -3.03 -10.43
C GLU A 92 13.91 -1.65 -11.03
N LEU A 93 13.65 -0.66 -10.18
CA LEU A 93 13.32 0.69 -10.63
C LEU A 93 14.51 1.35 -11.33
N GLU A 94 15.72 1.18 -10.79
CA GLU A 94 16.95 1.71 -11.38
C GLU A 94 17.26 1.08 -12.74
N ASP A 95 17.07 -0.23 -12.88
CA ASP A 95 17.28 -0.95 -14.14
C ASP A 95 16.25 -0.55 -15.21
N ARG A 96 14.98 -0.41 -14.83
CA ARG A 96 13.87 -0.15 -15.78
C ARG A 96 13.69 1.32 -16.14
N TYR A 97 13.91 2.22 -15.18
CA TYR A 97 13.52 3.63 -15.29
C TYR A 97 14.67 4.60 -14.97
N SER A 98 15.90 4.11 -14.77
CA SER A 98 17.08 4.91 -14.42
C SER A 98 16.97 5.55 -13.03
N GLU A 99 17.48 6.76 -12.83
CA GLU A 99 17.59 7.38 -11.52
C GLU A 99 16.22 7.57 -10.86
N VAL A 100 16.05 6.98 -9.67
CA VAL A 100 14.82 7.05 -8.88
C VAL A 100 14.65 8.48 -8.32
N PRO A 101 13.52 9.17 -8.60
CA PRO A 101 13.27 10.51 -8.07
C PRO A 101 13.07 10.51 -6.55
N GLU A 102 13.38 11.64 -5.90
CA GLU A 102 13.20 11.82 -4.45
C GLU A 102 11.76 11.52 -3.97
N PRO A 103 10.67 11.94 -4.65
CA PRO A 103 9.32 11.57 -4.23
C PRO A 103 9.02 10.07 -4.25
N VAL A 104 9.73 9.30 -5.09
CA VAL A 104 9.61 7.83 -5.15
C VAL A 104 10.39 7.20 -4.00
N TYR A 105 11.59 7.70 -3.70
CA TYR A 105 12.33 7.30 -2.50
C TYR A 105 11.51 7.53 -1.23
N ASN A 106 10.91 8.72 -1.08
CA ASN A 106 10.04 9.02 0.07
C ASN A 106 8.89 8.02 0.20
N LEU A 107 8.28 7.63 -0.92
CA LEU A 107 7.20 6.64 -0.94
C LEU A 107 7.68 5.25 -0.50
N MET A 108 8.86 4.83 -0.96
CA MET A 108 9.49 3.57 -0.53
C MET A 108 9.90 3.60 0.94
N ASP A 109 10.46 4.71 1.40
CA ASP A 109 10.88 4.89 2.78
C ASP A 109 9.68 4.88 3.73
N ILE A 110 8.56 5.50 3.37
CA ILE A 110 7.31 5.41 4.14
C ILE A 110 6.84 3.96 4.27
N ALA A 111 6.84 3.20 3.16
CA ALA A 111 6.43 1.80 3.18
C ALA A 111 7.36 0.94 4.05
N TYR A 112 8.67 1.17 3.96
CA TYR A 112 9.66 0.51 4.81
C TYR A 112 9.50 0.89 6.29
N ILE A 113 9.35 2.18 6.61
CA ILE A 113 9.11 2.63 7.98
C ILE A 113 7.85 1.98 8.55
N LYS A 114 6.78 1.89 7.74
CA LYS A 114 5.53 1.22 8.12
C LYS A 114 5.76 -0.26 8.45
N SER A 115 6.54 -0.99 7.67
CA SER A 115 6.84 -2.41 7.96
C SER A 115 7.66 -2.56 9.24
N ARG A 116 8.65 -1.68 9.46
CA ARG A 116 9.42 -1.67 10.72
C ARG A 116 8.58 -1.33 11.93
N ALA A 117 7.69 -0.36 11.82
CA ALA A 117 6.77 0.06 12.86
C ALA A 117 5.78 -1.04 13.25
N LYS A 118 5.27 -1.79 12.27
CA LYS A 118 4.43 -2.98 12.48
C LYS A 118 5.14 -4.04 13.34
N ILE A 119 6.42 -4.33 13.07
CA ILE A 119 7.23 -5.27 13.86
C ILE A 119 7.44 -4.76 15.29
N LEU A 120 7.57 -3.45 15.46
CA LEU A 120 7.75 -2.80 16.76
C LEU A 120 6.43 -2.56 17.52
N SER A 121 5.29 -2.99 16.97
CA SER A 121 3.96 -2.73 17.53
C SER A 121 3.65 -1.24 17.72
N ILE A 122 4.08 -0.38 16.78
CA ILE A 122 3.72 1.04 16.71
C ILE A 122 2.46 1.19 15.83
N GLU A 123 1.41 1.79 16.37
CA GLU A 123 0.11 1.96 15.72
C GLU A 123 0.08 3.20 14.82
N GLU A 124 0.70 4.30 15.26
CA GLU A 124 0.67 5.57 14.52
C GLU A 124 2.04 6.26 14.54
N ILE A 125 2.50 6.65 13.36
CA ILE A 125 3.63 7.57 13.17
C ILE A 125 3.06 8.87 12.63
N LYS A 126 3.09 9.93 13.43
CA LYS A 126 2.48 11.22 13.07
C LYS A 126 3.44 12.37 13.20
N GLU A 127 3.56 13.16 12.14
CA GLU A 127 4.24 14.44 12.17
C GLU A 127 3.33 15.55 12.72
N THR A 128 3.84 16.25 13.73
CA THR A 128 3.27 17.51 14.22
C THR A 128 4.21 18.66 13.86
N ARG A 129 3.77 19.92 14.04
CA ARG A 129 4.56 21.12 13.65
C ARG A 129 5.98 21.21 14.24
N LYS A 130 6.30 20.44 15.28
CA LYS A 130 7.59 20.50 15.99
C LYS A 130 8.27 19.15 16.21
N GLU A 131 7.55 18.05 16.06
CA GLU A 131 8.03 16.72 16.43
C GLU A 131 7.27 15.62 15.68
N VAL A 132 7.93 14.48 15.49
CA VAL A 132 7.32 13.23 15.01
C VAL A 132 7.03 12.35 16.22
N LYS A 133 5.79 11.88 16.34
CA LYS A 133 5.33 11.01 17.42
C LYS A 133 5.18 9.59 16.91
N PHE A 134 5.59 8.63 17.73
CA PHE A 134 5.37 7.20 17.56
C PHE A 134 4.46 6.78 18.71
N ILE A 135 3.26 6.29 18.37
CA ILE A 135 2.21 5.90 19.31
C ILE A 135 2.05 4.39 19.25
#